data_AF-A0A1Y4RR11-F1
#
_entry.id   AF-A0A1Y4RR11-F1
#
_cell.length_a   1.000
_cell.length_b   1.000
_cell.length_c   1.000
_cell.angle_alpha   90.00
_cell.angle_beta   90.00
_cell.angle_gamma   90.00
#
_symmetry.space_group_name_H-M   'P 1'
#
loop_
_entity.id
_entity.type
_entity.pdbx_description
1 polymer ?
#
loop_
_entity_poly.entity_id
_entity_poly.type
_entity_poly.pdbx_seq_one_letter_code
_entity_poly.pdbx_strand_id
1 'polypeptide(L)'
;MEEIQELRQRLSEQRPVEWESFPDIGLYMDQIISYMPRQLIHYGEGDLLTSAMVNNYIKDGLLPRAEGKRYSRIHLAYLTAICVLKQVLSVKEAKRLIATGTKRKRDTAELYAYFCRQLSDALTETAQSLPEDCEKEDLPRLALNLALRSYADRLACQRILDILAEQDPGEKQPRKREKNN
;
A
#
# COMPACT_ATOMS: atom_id res chain seq x y z
N MET A 1 13.82 25.60 -3.70
CA MET A 1 13.20 25.11 -4.96
C MET A 1 11.70 24.91 -4.74
N GLU A 2 10.84 25.47 -5.60
CA GLU A 2 9.37 25.42 -5.43
C GLU A 2 8.83 23.98 -5.52
N GLU A 3 9.40 23.15 -6.38
CA GLU A 3 9.00 21.77 -6.61
C GLU A 3 9.22 20.86 -5.39
N ILE A 4 10.29 21.12 -4.62
CA ILE A 4 10.58 20.38 -3.38
C ILE A 4 9.67 20.83 -2.24
N GLN A 5 9.33 22.12 -2.21
CA GLN A 5 8.35 22.64 -1.26
C GLN A 5 6.96 22.07 -1.54
N GLU A 6 6.55 21.97 -2.82
CA GLU A 6 5.32 21.32 -3.22
C GLU A 6 5.31 19.84 -2.83
N LEU A 7 6.40 19.10 -3.09
CA LEU A 7 6.55 17.70 -2.68
C LEU A 7 6.38 17.56 -1.17
N ARG A 8 7.06 18.39 -0.37
CA ARG A 8 6.98 18.36 1.09
C ARG A 8 5.55 18.66 1.56
N GLN A 9 4.88 19.64 0.98
CA GLN A 9 3.50 19.96 1.31
C GLN A 9 2.57 18.78 1.02
N ARG A 10 2.67 18.20 -0.18
CA ARG A 10 1.84 17.05 -0.58
C ARG A 10 2.06 15.84 0.32
N LEU A 11 3.30 15.52 0.66
CA LEU A 11 3.61 14.44 1.62
C LEU A 11 3.11 14.76 3.04
N SER A 12 2.97 16.02 3.41
CA SER A 12 2.45 16.41 4.74
C SER A 12 0.92 16.39 4.82
N GLU A 13 0.23 16.71 3.72
CA GLU A 13 -1.22 16.97 3.74
C GLU A 13 -2.06 15.86 3.08
N GLN A 14 -1.57 15.22 2.02
CA GLN A 14 -2.37 14.25 1.28
C GLN A 14 -2.45 12.92 2.03
N ARG A 15 -3.66 12.51 2.41
CA ARG A 15 -3.93 11.25 3.11
C ARG A 15 -5.09 10.52 2.45
N PRO A 16 -5.14 9.17 2.56
CA PRO A 16 -6.38 8.45 2.28
C PRO A 16 -7.51 9.00 3.16
N VAL A 17 -8.74 8.87 2.68
CA VAL A 17 -9.90 9.35 3.46
C VAL A 17 -10.12 8.46 4.67
N GLU A 18 -10.78 8.99 5.69
CA GLU A 18 -11.19 8.19 6.84
C GLU A 18 -12.27 7.18 6.47
N TRP A 19 -12.43 6.14 7.28
CA TRP A 19 -13.36 5.03 7.01
C TRP A 19 -14.80 5.52 6.77
N GLU A 20 -15.24 6.46 7.60
CA GLU A 20 -16.57 7.06 7.61
C GLU A 20 -16.82 7.90 6.35
N SER A 21 -15.75 8.40 5.73
CA SER A 21 -15.78 9.22 4.52
C SER A 21 -15.88 8.40 3.23
N PHE A 22 -15.74 7.07 3.29
CA PHE A 22 -16.00 6.24 2.13
C PHE A 22 -17.48 6.31 1.72
N PRO A 23 -17.81 6.12 0.43
CA PRO A 23 -19.21 5.99 0.01
C PRO A 23 -19.95 4.89 0.77
N ASP A 24 -21.16 5.18 1.26
CA ASP A 24 -22.02 4.21 1.97
C ASP A 24 -22.93 3.40 1.01
N ILE A 25 -22.56 3.38 -0.27
CA ILE A 25 -23.25 2.64 -1.32
C ILE A 25 -22.26 1.66 -1.96
N GLY A 26 -22.77 0.51 -2.40
CA GLY A 26 -21.98 -0.42 -3.18
C GLY A 26 -21.63 0.17 -4.54
N LEU A 27 -20.34 0.28 -4.84
CA LEU A 27 -19.80 0.80 -6.10
C LEU A 27 -19.66 -0.30 -7.15
N TYR A 28 -19.76 0.04 -8.43
CA TYR A 28 -19.40 -0.84 -9.54
C TYR A 28 -17.90 -0.79 -9.86
N MET A 29 -17.40 -1.73 -10.69
CA MET A 29 -15.97 -1.88 -10.99
C MET A 29 -15.32 -0.60 -11.56
N ASP A 30 -15.99 0.04 -12.51
CA ASP A 30 -15.56 1.32 -13.10
C ASP A 30 -15.51 2.45 -12.07
N GLN A 31 -16.47 2.47 -11.14
CA GLN A 31 -16.55 3.46 -10.08
C GLN A 31 -15.43 3.28 -9.05
N ILE A 32 -15.08 2.05 -8.66
CA ILE A 32 -13.94 1.84 -7.77
C ILE A 32 -12.63 2.27 -8.44
N ILE A 33 -12.44 1.94 -9.71
CA ILE A 33 -11.23 2.32 -10.47
C ILE A 33 -11.11 3.84 -10.54
N SER A 34 -12.23 4.52 -10.80
CA SER A 34 -12.29 5.98 -10.83
C SER A 34 -12.12 6.63 -9.45
N TYR A 35 -12.45 5.91 -8.38
CA TYR A 35 -12.34 6.40 -7.01
C TYR A 35 -10.92 6.31 -6.45
N MET A 36 -10.20 5.22 -6.76
CA MET A 36 -8.89 4.91 -6.16
C MET A 36 -7.79 5.98 -6.30
N PRO A 37 -7.72 6.78 -7.39
CA PRO A 37 -6.76 7.88 -7.48
C PRO A 37 -6.84 8.87 -6.31
N ARG A 38 -8.01 9.04 -5.69
CA ARG A 38 -8.22 9.93 -4.53
C ARG A 38 -7.60 9.41 -3.24
N GLN A 39 -7.25 8.12 -3.18
CA GLN A 39 -6.73 7.47 -1.98
C GLN A 39 -5.20 7.40 -1.91
N LEU A 40 -4.51 7.84 -2.96
CA LEU A 40 -3.09 7.55 -3.16
C LEU A 40 -2.38 8.82 -3.66
N ILE A 41 -1.22 9.12 -3.09
CA ILE A 41 -0.33 10.16 -3.62
C ILE A 41 0.33 9.60 -4.88
N HIS A 42 0.03 10.19 -6.03
CA HIS A 42 0.64 9.81 -7.32
C HIS A 42 1.46 10.96 -7.90
N TYR A 43 2.59 10.61 -8.50
CA TYR A 43 3.40 11.47 -9.35
C TYR A 43 3.52 10.79 -10.73
N GLY A 44 3.09 11.49 -11.80
CA GLY A 44 3.14 10.98 -13.18
C GLY A 44 2.07 9.94 -13.54
N GLU A 45 2.25 9.32 -14.70
CA GLU A 45 1.37 8.26 -15.27
C GLU A 45 1.67 6.89 -14.63
N GLY A 46 1.57 6.79 -13.31
CA GLY A 46 1.71 5.52 -12.61
C GLY A 46 0.63 4.50 -13.02
N ASP A 47 0.92 3.22 -12.81
CA ASP A 47 0.05 2.10 -13.16
C ASP A 47 -1.27 2.16 -12.36
N LEU A 48 -2.28 2.77 -12.97
CA LEU A 48 -3.61 2.94 -12.42
C LEU A 48 -4.24 1.58 -12.14
N LEU A 49 -5.03 1.49 -11.07
CA LEU A 49 -5.76 0.26 -10.76
C LEU A 49 -6.65 -0.14 -11.95
N THR A 50 -6.52 -1.37 -12.43
CA THR A 50 -7.36 -1.90 -13.53
C THR A 50 -8.35 -2.95 -13.04
N SER A 51 -9.41 -3.18 -13.80
CA SER A 51 -10.40 -4.24 -13.53
C SER A 51 -9.73 -5.63 -13.45
N ALA A 52 -8.71 -5.87 -14.27
CA ALA A 52 -7.95 -7.12 -14.25
C ALA A 52 -7.21 -7.31 -12.91
N MET A 53 -6.60 -6.25 -12.38
CA MET A 53 -5.92 -6.30 -11.09
C MET A 53 -6.89 -6.57 -9.94
N VAL A 54 -8.04 -5.89 -9.90
CA VAL A 54 -9.07 -6.14 -8.90
C VAL A 54 -9.51 -7.60 -8.93
N ASN A 55 -9.78 -8.14 -10.13
CA ASN A 55 -10.16 -9.54 -10.29
C ASN A 55 -9.05 -10.50 -9.85
N ASN A 56 -7.78 -10.19 -10.11
CA ASN A 56 -6.65 -10.99 -9.65
C ASN A 56 -6.56 -10.97 -8.11
N TYR A 57 -6.74 -9.82 -7.47
CA TYR A 57 -6.75 -9.74 -6.01
C TYR A 57 -7.89 -10.55 -5.38
N ILE A 58 -9.07 -10.58 -6.01
CA ILE A 58 -10.18 -11.44 -5.56
C ILE A 58 -9.83 -12.92 -5.71
N LYS A 59 -9.30 -13.32 -6.88
CA LYS A 59 -8.92 -14.71 -7.16
C LYS A 59 -7.84 -15.21 -6.20
N ASP A 60 -6.88 -14.34 -5.88
CA ASP A 60 -5.78 -14.65 -4.97
C ASP A 60 -6.18 -14.56 -3.49
N GLY A 61 -7.43 -14.18 -3.18
CA GLY A 61 -7.94 -14.04 -1.82
C GLY A 61 -7.33 -12.89 -1.04
N LEU A 62 -6.81 -11.87 -1.73
CA LEU A 62 -6.28 -10.64 -1.16
C LEU A 62 -7.39 -9.60 -0.95
N LEU A 63 -8.43 -9.67 -1.77
CA LEU A 63 -9.63 -8.83 -1.70
C LEU A 63 -10.86 -9.73 -1.49
N PRO A 64 -11.80 -9.38 -0.60
CA PRO A 64 -13.08 -10.08 -0.49
C PRO A 64 -13.83 -10.12 -1.82
N ARG A 65 -14.69 -11.13 -2.00
CA ARG A 65 -15.56 -11.20 -3.18
C ARG A 65 -16.60 -10.08 -3.15
N ALA A 66 -16.80 -9.45 -4.30
CA ALA A 66 -17.87 -8.48 -4.47
C ALA A 66 -19.26 -9.10 -4.24
N GLU A 67 -20.16 -8.33 -3.65
CA GLU A 67 -21.55 -8.73 -3.40
C GLU A 67 -22.41 -8.27 -4.56
N GLY A 68 -22.91 -9.20 -5.39
CA GLY A 68 -23.77 -8.83 -6.52
C GLY A 68 -23.12 -7.84 -7.50
N LYS A 69 -21.80 -7.96 -7.73
CA LYS A 69 -20.94 -7.04 -8.52
C LYS A 69 -20.74 -5.65 -7.90
N ARG A 70 -21.09 -5.47 -6.62
CA ARG A 70 -20.89 -4.24 -5.88
C ARG A 70 -19.75 -4.36 -4.87
N TYR A 71 -19.01 -3.28 -4.73
CA TYR A 71 -17.84 -3.13 -3.88
C TYR A 71 -18.14 -2.11 -2.77
N SER A 72 -18.03 -2.56 -1.53
CA SER A 72 -18.29 -1.76 -0.32
C SER A 72 -17.04 -1.02 0.19
N ARG A 73 -17.20 -0.25 1.28
CA ARG A 73 -16.10 0.40 2.03
C ARG A 73 -14.97 -0.55 2.40
N ILE A 74 -15.31 -1.80 2.74
CA ILE A 74 -14.34 -2.89 2.97
C ILE A 74 -13.41 -3.02 1.75
N HIS A 75 -13.97 -3.08 0.55
CA HIS A 75 -13.16 -3.25 -0.65
C HIS A 75 -12.25 -2.05 -0.91
N LEU A 76 -12.73 -0.82 -0.68
CA LEU A 76 -11.94 0.40 -0.82
C LEU A 76 -10.77 0.45 0.16
N ALA A 77 -10.99 0.04 1.42
CA ALA A 77 -9.94 -0.04 2.43
C ALA A 77 -8.85 -1.05 2.04
N TYR A 78 -9.24 -2.25 1.63
CA TYR A 78 -8.30 -3.26 1.14
C TYR A 78 -7.54 -2.77 -0.09
N LEU A 79 -8.23 -2.23 -1.10
CA LEU A 79 -7.58 -1.72 -2.32
C LEU A 79 -6.59 -0.59 -2.02
N THR A 80 -6.90 0.29 -1.06
CA THR A 80 -5.99 1.35 -0.61
C THR A 80 -4.72 0.74 -0.03
N ALA A 81 -4.85 -0.19 0.93
CA ALA A 81 -3.70 -0.86 1.51
C ALA A 81 -2.88 -1.65 0.48
N ILE A 82 -3.53 -2.41 -0.40
CA ILE A 82 -2.88 -3.20 -1.45
C ILE A 82 -2.09 -2.29 -2.40
N CYS A 83 -2.69 -1.18 -2.86
CA CYS A 83 -2.05 -0.27 -3.80
C CYS A 83 -0.83 0.45 -3.22
N VAL A 84 -0.82 0.73 -1.92
CA VAL A 84 0.36 1.28 -1.23
C VAL A 84 1.41 0.19 -1.01
N LEU A 85 1.02 -0.94 -0.42
CA LEU A 85 1.97 -2.00 -0.06
C LEU A 85 2.67 -2.61 -1.28
N LYS A 86 1.97 -2.76 -2.42
CA LYS A 86 2.56 -3.34 -3.64
C LYS A 86 3.71 -2.51 -4.24
N GLN A 87 3.86 -1.24 -3.82
CA GLN A 87 4.99 -0.40 -4.27
C GLN A 87 6.32 -0.90 -3.71
N VAL A 88 6.29 -1.60 -2.56
CA VAL A 88 7.48 -2.10 -1.88
C VAL A 88 7.45 -3.63 -1.77
N LEU A 89 6.28 -4.24 -1.66
CA LEU A 89 6.12 -5.68 -1.42
C LEU A 89 5.57 -6.39 -2.66
N SER A 90 5.92 -7.66 -2.82
CA SER A 90 5.20 -8.54 -3.75
C SER A 90 3.74 -8.73 -3.28
N VAL A 91 2.84 -9.07 -4.21
CA VAL A 91 1.43 -9.35 -3.90
C VAL A 91 1.29 -10.43 -2.81
N LYS A 92 2.17 -11.43 -2.82
CA LYS A 92 2.19 -12.52 -1.83
C LYS A 92 2.61 -12.03 -0.44
N GLU A 93 3.56 -11.11 -0.35
CA GLU A 93 4.00 -10.49 0.91
C GLU A 93 2.92 -9.57 1.47
N ALA A 94 2.33 -8.73 0.62
CA ALA A 94 1.19 -7.88 0.99
C ALA A 94 0.03 -8.71 1.54
N LYS A 95 -0.26 -9.87 0.91
CA LYS A 95 -1.27 -10.82 1.42
C LYS A 95 -0.99 -11.30 2.83
N ARG A 96 0.24 -11.75 3.10
CA ARG A 96 0.62 -12.25 4.43
C ARG A 96 0.51 -11.15 5.48
N LEU A 97 0.96 -9.94 5.17
CA LEU A 97 0.89 -8.81 6.09
C LEU A 97 -0.57 -8.45 6.43
N ILE A 98 -1.43 -8.33 5.42
CA ILE A 98 -2.86 -8.03 5.60
C ILE A 98 -3.56 -9.14 6.40
N ALA A 99 -3.31 -10.41 6.06
CA ALA A 99 -3.90 -11.55 6.76
C ALA A 99 -3.46 -11.65 8.24
N THR A 100 -2.24 -11.24 8.56
CA THR A 100 -1.77 -11.20 9.95
C THR A 100 -2.53 -10.17 10.78
N GLY A 101 -2.89 -9.03 10.17
CA GLY A 101 -3.72 -8.01 10.80
C GLY A 101 -5.13 -8.52 11.14
N THR A 102 -5.77 -9.24 10.20
CA THR A 102 -7.15 -9.75 10.39
C THR A 102 -7.24 -10.89 11.41
N LYS A 103 -6.20 -11.73 11.54
CA LYS A 103 -6.13 -12.81 12.54
C LYS A 103 -6.22 -12.31 13.99
N ARG A 104 -5.85 -11.06 14.25
CA ARG A 104 -5.93 -10.45 15.59
C ARG A 104 -7.36 -10.04 15.99
N LYS A 105 -8.39 -10.50 15.27
CA LYS A 105 -9.83 -10.24 15.52
C LYS A 105 -10.20 -8.76 15.60
N ARG A 106 -9.43 -7.89 14.95
CA ARG A 106 -9.79 -6.48 14.80
C ARG A 106 -10.78 -6.33 13.65
N ASP A 107 -11.70 -5.37 13.80
CA ASP A 107 -12.60 -5.01 12.72
C ASP A 107 -11.84 -4.38 11.54
N THR A 108 -12.41 -4.46 10.33
CA THR A 108 -11.80 -3.91 9.12
C THR A 108 -11.60 -2.40 9.23
N ALA A 109 -12.54 -1.68 9.84
CA ALA A 109 -12.43 -0.24 10.05
C ALA A 109 -11.22 0.10 10.94
N GLU A 110 -11.03 -0.63 12.05
CA GLU A 110 -9.91 -0.41 12.97
C GLU A 110 -8.56 -0.70 12.32
N LEU A 111 -8.48 -1.76 11.51
CA LEU A 111 -7.27 -2.11 10.76
C LEU A 111 -6.95 -1.05 9.71
N TYR A 112 -7.96 -0.55 9.01
CA TYR A 112 -7.79 0.51 8.02
C TYR A 112 -7.35 1.82 8.68
N ALA A 113 -8.00 2.22 9.77
CA ALA A 113 -7.61 3.41 10.53
C ALA A 113 -6.17 3.32 11.07
N TYR A 114 -5.78 2.14 11.57
CA TYR A 114 -4.39 1.88 11.97
C TYR A 114 -3.43 2.03 10.79
N PHE A 115 -3.75 1.41 9.64
CA PHE A 115 -2.95 1.54 8.42
C PHE A 115 -2.81 3.00 7.98
N CYS A 116 -3.89 3.78 7.95
CA CYS A 116 -3.86 5.20 7.56
C CYS A 116 -2.99 6.02 8.51
N ARG A 117 -3.03 5.77 9.83
CA ARG A 117 -2.14 6.43 10.79
C ARG A 117 -0.67 6.12 10.51
N GLN A 118 -0.33 4.84 10.34
CA GLN A 118 1.06 4.45 10.05
C GLN A 118 1.57 5.00 8.72
N LEU A 119 0.72 5.02 7.68
CA LEU A 119 1.05 5.66 6.42
C LEU A 119 1.25 7.17 6.60
N SER A 120 0.36 7.82 7.36
CA SER A 120 0.47 9.25 7.66
C SER A 120 1.79 9.60 8.33
N ASP A 121 2.18 8.82 9.35
CA ASP A 121 3.42 9.02 10.09
C ASP A 121 4.63 8.89 9.15
N ALA A 122 4.68 7.85 8.32
CA ALA A 122 5.77 7.62 7.37
C ALA A 122 5.87 8.73 6.29
N LEU A 123 4.74 9.22 5.80
CA LEU A 123 4.70 10.34 4.85
C LEU A 123 5.18 11.64 5.50
N THR A 124 4.73 11.93 6.72
CA THR A 124 5.16 13.10 7.50
C THR A 124 6.66 13.05 7.80
N GLU A 125 7.19 11.90 8.22
CA GLU A 125 8.62 11.73 8.49
C GLU A 125 9.45 11.95 7.22
N THR A 126 8.99 11.41 6.09
CA THR A 126 9.65 11.64 4.80
C THR A 126 9.64 13.13 4.45
N ALA A 127 8.49 13.81 4.61
CA ALA A 127 8.36 15.25 4.35
C ALA A 127 9.31 16.09 5.21
N GLN A 128 9.42 15.76 6.50
CA GLN A 128 10.32 16.44 7.45
C GLN A 128 11.80 16.21 7.13
N SER A 129 12.14 15.10 6.50
CA SER A 129 13.52 14.83 6.06
C SER A 129 13.95 15.61 4.80
N LEU A 130 13.01 16.26 4.11
CA LEU A 130 13.30 17.11 2.96
C LEU A 130 13.68 18.53 3.42
N PRO A 131 14.84 19.05 2.99
CA PRO A 131 15.30 20.38 3.39
C PRO A 131 14.40 21.49 2.82
N GLU A 132 14.15 22.53 3.61
CA GLU A 132 13.37 23.72 3.21
C GLU A 132 14.09 24.52 2.12
N ASP A 133 15.41 24.66 2.28
CA ASP A 133 16.30 25.41 1.40
C ASP A 133 17.06 24.47 0.46
N CYS A 134 16.31 23.67 -0.32
CA CYS A 134 16.91 22.78 -1.32
C CYS A 134 17.34 23.55 -2.58
N GLU A 135 18.59 23.38 -2.99
CA GLU A 135 19.10 23.82 -4.30
C GLU A 135 19.08 22.66 -5.31
N LYS A 136 19.23 22.96 -6.61
CA LYS A 136 19.22 21.92 -7.67
C LYS A 136 20.38 20.94 -7.52
N GLU A 137 21.51 21.41 -7.04
CA GLU A 137 22.72 20.61 -6.83
C GLU A 137 22.57 19.57 -5.70
N ASP A 138 21.62 19.77 -4.78
CA ASP A 138 21.33 18.83 -3.70
C ASP A 138 20.46 17.65 -4.14
N LEU A 139 19.73 17.78 -5.25
CA LEU A 139 18.75 16.77 -5.71
C LEU A 139 19.34 15.37 -5.86
N PRO A 140 20.53 15.16 -6.48
CA PRO A 140 21.12 13.83 -6.59
C PRO A 140 21.42 13.21 -5.22
N ARG A 141 21.89 14.02 -4.26
CA ARG A 141 22.21 13.57 -2.89
C ARG A 141 20.94 13.20 -2.14
N LEU A 142 19.88 14.00 -2.26
CA LEU A 142 18.57 13.71 -1.65
C LEU A 142 17.96 12.43 -2.23
N ALA A 143 17.96 12.29 -3.55
CA ALA A 143 17.47 11.09 -4.22
C ALA A 143 18.23 9.83 -3.78
N LEU A 144 19.57 9.92 -3.69
CA LEU A 144 20.40 8.83 -3.19
C LEU A 144 20.08 8.47 -1.74
N ASN A 145 19.91 9.46 -0.86
CA ASN A 145 19.57 9.21 0.54
C ASN A 145 18.22 8.48 0.70
N LEU A 146 17.19 8.95 0.00
CA LEU A 146 15.86 8.34 0.00
C LEU A 146 15.90 6.91 -0.55
N ALA A 147 16.66 6.67 -1.63
CA ALA A 147 16.83 5.34 -2.20
C ALA A 147 17.52 4.37 -1.22
N LEU A 148 18.59 4.81 -0.55
CA LEU A 148 19.32 3.98 0.41
C LEU A 148 18.48 3.67 1.66
N ARG A 149 17.72 4.64 2.18
CA ARG A 149 16.76 4.42 3.29
C ARG A 149 15.67 3.42 2.89
N SER A 150 15.06 3.61 1.72
CA SER A 150 14.05 2.69 1.19
C SER A 150 14.59 1.27 1.02
N TYR A 151 15.82 1.11 0.52
CA TYR A 151 16.48 -0.19 0.44
C TYR A 151 16.68 -0.83 1.83
N ALA A 152 17.15 -0.07 2.82
CA ALA A 152 17.36 -0.57 4.18
C ALA A 152 16.03 -1.01 4.84
N ASP A 153 14.99 -0.19 4.74
CA ASP A 153 13.66 -0.50 5.29
C ASP A 153 13.04 -1.71 4.60
N ARG A 154 13.21 -1.82 3.28
CA ARG A 154 12.76 -2.99 2.52
C ARG A 154 13.46 -4.26 2.98
N LEU A 155 14.78 -4.23 3.18
CA LEU A 155 15.55 -5.37 3.65
C LEU A 155 15.07 -5.83 5.04
N ALA A 156 14.87 -4.88 5.96
CA ALA A 156 14.35 -5.14 7.30
C ALA A 156 12.93 -5.73 7.23
N CYS A 157 12.04 -5.12 6.43
CA CYS A 157 10.67 -5.58 6.23
C CYS A 157 10.61 -7.02 5.70
N GLN A 158 11.43 -7.34 4.68
CA GLN A 158 11.51 -8.68 4.13
C GLN A 158 11.91 -9.70 5.19
N ARG A 159 12.93 -9.40 6.00
CA ARG A 159 13.36 -10.30 7.08
C ARG A 159 12.27 -10.48 8.14
N ILE A 160 11.55 -9.41 8.51
CA ILE A 160 10.42 -9.49 9.45
C ILE A 160 9.31 -10.37 8.88
N LEU A 161 8.98 -10.24 7.59
CA LEU A 161 7.97 -11.06 6.93
C LEU A 161 8.37 -12.54 6.87
N ASP A 162 9.65 -12.85 6.69
CA ASP A 162 10.16 -14.23 6.75
C ASP A 162 10.00 -14.82 8.15
N ILE A 163 10.34 -14.06 9.19
CA ILE A 163 10.15 -14.47 10.60
C ILE A 163 8.66 -14.72 10.89
N LEU A 164 7.77 -13.85 10.40
CA LEU A 164 6.32 -14.05 10.54
C LEU A 164 5.84 -15.31 9.82
N ALA A 165 6.40 -15.62 8.65
CA ALA A 165 6.05 -16.82 7.90
C ALA A 165 6.56 -18.11 8.59
N GLU A 166 7.72 -18.08 9.23
CA GLU A 166 8.26 -19.19 10.03
C GLU A 166 7.37 -19.51 11.24
N GLN A 167 6.74 -18.50 11.84
CA GLN A 167 5.85 -18.65 13.00
C GLN A 167 4.45 -19.16 12.65
N ASP A 168 4.07 -19.15 11.37
CA ASP A 168 2.76 -19.58 10.86
C ASP A 168 2.91 -20.69 9.79
N PRO A 169 3.30 -21.92 10.18
CA PRO A 169 3.64 -23.00 9.25
C PRO A 169 2.47 -23.54 8.40
N GLY A 170 1.28 -22.96 8.52
CA GLY A 170 0.08 -23.34 7.75
C GLY A 170 0.14 -22.96 6.27
N GLU A 171 0.94 -21.97 5.87
CA GLU A 171 1.17 -21.63 4.45
C GLU A 171 2.46 -22.32 3.93
N LYS A 172 2.40 -23.63 3.69
CA LYS A 172 3.48 -24.33 2.96
C LYS A 172 3.74 -23.64 1.62
N GLN A 173 4.97 -23.17 1.41
CA GLN A 173 5.44 -22.75 0.09
C GLN A 173 5.23 -23.90 -0.91
N PRO A 174 4.71 -23.66 -2.13
CA PRO A 174 4.83 -24.65 -3.18
C PRO A 174 6.32 -24.85 -3.44
N ARG A 175 6.85 -26.03 -3.07
CA ARG A 175 8.21 -26.46 -3.40
C ARG A 175 8.40 -26.24 -4.90
N LYS A 176 9.38 -25.44 -5.30
CA LYS A 176 9.86 -25.43 -6.69
C LYS A 176 10.15 -26.89 -7.05
N ARG A 177 9.35 -27.46 -7.95
CA ARG A 177 9.72 -28.72 -8.61
C ARG A 177 10.92 -28.38 -9.46
N GLU A 178 12.11 -28.76 -9.02
CA GLU A 178 13.26 -28.91 -9.90
C GLU A 178 12.81 -29.81 -11.04
N LYS A 179 12.75 -29.24 -12.25
CA LYS A 179 12.60 -30.02 -13.47
C LYS A 179 13.94 -30.71 -13.68
N ASN A 180 14.03 -31.98 -13.29
CA ASN A 180 15.01 -32.88 -13.88
C ASN A 180 14.65 -33.03 -15.36
N ASN A 181 15.50 -32.51 -16.23
CA ASN A 181 15.87 -33.10 -17.51
C ASN A 181 17.14 -32.44 -18.03
#